data_AF-A0A9P7DV68-F1
#
_entry.id   AF-A0A9P7DV68-F1
#
_cell.length_a   1.000
_cell.length_b   1.000
_cell.length_c   1.000
_cell.angle_alpha   90.00
_cell.angle_beta   90.00
_cell.angle_gamma   90.00
#
_symmetry.space_group_name_H-M   'P 1'
#
loop_
_entity.id
_entity.type
_entity.pdbx_description
1 polymer ?
#
loop_
_entity_poly.entity_id
_entity_poly.type
_entity_poly.pdbx_seq_one_letter_code
_entity_poly.pdbx_strand_id
1 'polypeptide(L)'
;MKAAKLKYWLNQPSCPPMFREVKSLFNRLVSPLVDADPISVSKDHPLTQQGSTYTCDSTHVGNSLILYYHGSIRNVPPTPGIIKYIFKMEQVVGFAICHYLPLHSHPNPFRHYPYFPAHLYSTALINHLKTGKPEWVVSHFA
;
A
#
# COMPACT_ATOMS: atom_id res chain seq x y z
N MET A 1 21.00 -11.00 -0.82
CA MET A 1 21.58 -9.69 -1.25
C MET A 1 20.56 -8.58 -0.98
N LYS A 2 20.92 -7.51 -0.24
CA LYS A 2 20.03 -6.36 -0.03
C LYS A 2 19.95 -5.52 -1.31
N ALA A 3 18.76 -5.00 -1.67
CA ALA A 3 18.49 -4.30 -2.94
C ALA A 3 19.48 -3.15 -3.26
N ALA A 4 20.01 -2.46 -2.24
CA ALA A 4 21.01 -1.40 -2.40
C ALA A 4 22.33 -1.91 -2.99
N LYS A 5 22.80 -3.11 -2.60
CA LYS A 5 24.02 -3.71 -3.13
C LYS A 5 23.87 -4.14 -4.59
N LEU A 6 22.68 -4.60 -4.97
CA LEU A 6 22.38 -4.96 -6.36
C LEU A 6 22.33 -3.72 -7.27
N LYS A 7 21.66 -2.64 -6.83
CA LYS A 7 21.62 -1.37 -7.58
C LYS A 7 23.02 -0.80 -7.80
N TYR A 8 23.86 -0.85 -6.77
CA TYR A 8 25.25 -0.43 -6.85
C TYR A 8 26.04 -1.27 -7.85
N TRP A 9 25.95 -2.60 -7.77
CA TRP A 9 26.63 -3.51 -8.69
C TRP A 9 26.21 -3.30 -10.16
N LEU A 10 24.91 -3.12 -10.42
CA LEU A 10 24.37 -2.82 -11.76
C LEU A 10 24.79 -1.46 -12.33
N ASN A 11 25.40 -0.59 -11.52
CA ASN A 11 25.93 0.70 -11.95
C ASN A 11 27.47 0.69 -12.14
N GLN A 12 28.14 -0.40 -11.77
CA GLN A 12 29.59 -0.48 -11.89
C GLN A 12 30.03 -0.77 -13.34
N PRO A 13 31.20 -0.28 -13.75
CA PRO A 13 31.78 -0.57 -15.07
C PRO A 13 32.14 -2.06 -15.25
N SER A 14 32.31 -2.80 -14.15
CA SER A 14 32.51 -4.25 -14.13
C SER A 14 31.25 -5.07 -14.41
N CYS A 15 30.08 -4.44 -14.52
CA CYS A 15 28.82 -5.14 -14.79
C CYS A 15 28.75 -5.60 -16.27
N PRO A 16 28.45 -6.89 -16.54
CA PRO A 16 28.31 -7.38 -17.91
C PRO A 16 27.27 -6.59 -18.71
N PRO A 17 27.50 -6.32 -20.02
CA PRO A 17 26.62 -5.50 -20.86
C PRO A 17 25.15 -5.94 -20.82
N MET A 18 24.90 -7.25 -20.85
CA MET A 18 23.55 -7.84 -20.85
C MET A 18 22.72 -7.45 -19.61
N PHE A 19 23.34 -7.31 -18.43
CA PHE A 19 22.61 -6.88 -17.23
C PHE A 19 22.30 -5.37 -17.23
N ARG A 20 23.10 -4.56 -17.95
CA ARG A 20 22.80 -3.14 -18.17
C ARG A 20 21.63 -2.96 -19.13
N GLU A 21 21.54 -3.82 -20.15
CA GLU A 21 20.40 -3.84 -21.08
C GLU A 21 19.10 -4.26 -20.39
N VAL A 22 19.12 -5.34 -19.58
CA VAL A 22 17.94 -5.76 -18.80
C VAL A 22 17.50 -4.66 -17.84
N LYS A 23 18.44 -3.95 -17.21
CA LYS A 23 18.13 -2.79 -16.37
C LYS A 23 17.54 -1.62 -17.17
N SER A 24 18.06 -1.37 -18.37
CA SER A 24 17.50 -0.34 -19.27
C SER A 24 16.08 -0.69 -19.70
N LEU A 25 15.82 -1.94 -20.06
CA LEU A 25 14.49 -2.44 -20.41
C LEU A 25 13.54 -2.34 -19.22
N PHE A 26 13.97 -2.76 -18.03
CA PHE A 26 13.19 -2.63 -16.81
C PHE A 26 12.88 -1.15 -16.50
N ASN A 27 13.89 -0.29 -16.54
CA ASN A 27 13.69 1.15 -16.33
C ASN A 27 12.75 1.75 -17.38
N ARG A 28 12.79 1.29 -18.63
CA ARG A 28 11.88 1.76 -19.68
C ARG A 28 10.44 1.28 -19.48
N LEU A 29 10.26 0.05 -19.02
CA LEU A 29 8.94 -0.54 -18.75
C LEU A 29 8.33 -0.04 -17.43
N VAL A 30 9.18 0.37 -16.48
CA VAL A 30 8.78 0.78 -15.11
C VAL A 30 8.91 2.28 -14.89
N SER A 31 9.48 3.03 -15.84
CA SER A 31 9.39 4.50 -15.81
C SER A 31 7.94 4.90 -16.02
N PRO A 32 7.37 5.76 -15.16
CA PRO A 32 6.03 6.26 -15.36
C PRO A 32 5.99 7.05 -16.68
N LEU A 33 4.93 6.83 -17.46
CA LEU A 33 4.54 7.74 -18.52
C LEU A 33 4.50 9.14 -17.92
N VAL A 34 5.35 10.02 -18.44
CA VAL A 34 5.57 11.39 -17.95
C VAL A 34 4.32 12.25 -18.23
N ASP A 35 4.15 13.31 -17.43
CA ASP A 35 3.15 14.39 -17.49
C ASP A 35 1.89 14.25 -16.62
N ALA A 36 2.08 14.29 -15.30
CA ALA A 36 1.16 14.94 -14.34
C ALA A 36 1.86 15.16 -12.99
N ASP A 37 2.23 16.42 -12.70
CA ASP A 37 2.66 17.03 -11.42
C ASP A 37 3.69 16.29 -10.52
N PRO A 38 4.52 17.01 -9.72
CA PRO A 38 5.58 16.38 -8.95
C PRO A 38 5.04 15.68 -7.71
N ILE A 39 4.51 14.47 -7.87
CA ILE A 39 4.29 13.54 -6.75
C ILE A 39 5.66 13.05 -6.30
N SER A 40 6.20 13.66 -5.24
CA SER A 40 7.34 13.09 -4.52
C SER A 40 6.88 11.82 -3.80
N VAL A 41 6.92 10.68 -4.51
CA VAL A 41 6.72 9.36 -3.90
C VAL A 41 7.91 9.12 -2.97
N SER A 42 7.76 9.51 -1.70
CA SER A 42 8.68 9.15 -0.64
C SER A 42 8.62 7.64 -0.47
N LYS A 43 9.59 6.94 -1.03
CA LYS A 43 9.70 5.49 -0.86
C LYS A 43 10.05 5.18 0.59
N ASP A 44 9.17 4.38 1.21
CA ASP A 44 9.49 3.45 2.29
C ASP A 44 9.78 4.03 3.69
N HIS A 45 9.32 5.25 4.00
CA HIS A 45 9.37 5.73 5.39
C HIS A 45 8.04 5.49 6.12
N PRO A 46 8.08 4.83 7.30
CA PRO A 46 6.92 4.74 8.17
C PRO A 46 6.34 6.13 8.45
N LEU A 47 5.02 6.26 8.35
CA LEU A 47 4.31 7.47 8.72
C LEU A 47 3.74 7.30 10.13
N THR A 48 4.21 8.08 11.08
CA THR A 48 3.56 8.17 12.40
C THR A 48 2.67 9.40 12.45
N GLN A 49 1.36 9.19 12.63
CA GLN A 49 0.37 10.26 12.72
C GLN A 49 -0.65 9.93 13.83
N GLN A 50 -0.88 10.88 14.74
CA GLN A 50 -1.80 10.73 15.88
C GLN A 50 -1.57 9.44 16.70
N GLY A 51 -0.30 9.07 16.91
CA GLY A 51 0.08 7.88 17.69
C GLY A 51 -0.06 6.55 16.94
N SER A 52 -0.56 6.54 15.70
CA SER A 52 -0.59 5.36 14.82
C SER A 52 0.57 5.40 13.84
N THR A 53 1.22 4.25 13.62
CA THR A 53 2.29 4.11 12.62
C THR A 53 1.82 3.28 11.45
N TYR A 54 1.89 3.88 10.25
CA TYR A 54 1.51 3.27 8.99
C TYR A 54 2.76 2.94 8.18
N THR A 55 2.74 1.81 7.49
CA THR A 55 3.84 1.38 6.61
C THR A 55 3.32 0.81 5.30
N CYS A 56 4.18 0.74 4.29
CA CYS A 56 3.92 -0.10 3.12
C CYS A 56 3.93 -1.59 3.51
N ASP A 57 3.18 -2.41 2.79
CA ASP A 57 3.16 -3.87 2.95
C ASP A 57 4.54 -4.52 2.78
N SER A 58 5.36 -3.95 1.91
CA SER A 58 6.76 -4.33 1.70
C SER A 58 7.66 -4.11 2.91
N THR A 59 7.24 -3.25 3.85
CA THR A 59 8.02 -2.88 5.04
C THR A 59 7.53 -3.62 6.27
N HIS A 60 6.23 -3.56 6.55
CA HIS A 60 5.62 -4.27 7.67
C HIS A 60 4.12 -4.50 7.39
N VAL A 61 3.73 -5.76 7.23
CA VAL A 61 2.36 -6.11 6.81
C VAL A 61 1.32 -5.63 7.81
N GLY A 62 1.47 -5.88 9.13
CA GLY A 62 0.45 -5.50 10.12
C GLY A 62 0.08 -4.00 10.08
N ASN A 63 1.10 -3.14 10.21
CA ASN A 63 0.99 -1.68 10.08
C ASN A 63 0.62 -1.17 8.66
N SER A 64 0.46 -2.06 7.68
CA SER A 64 -0.08 -1.72 6.36
C SER A 64 -1.55 -2.08 6.19
N LEU A 65 -2.09 -2.95 7.05
CA LEU A 65 -3.49 -3.40 7.01
C LEU A 65 -4.36 -2.37 7.73
N ILE A 66 -5.28 -1.75 7.00
CA ILE A 66 -6.13 -0.66 7.50
C ILE A 66 -7.61 -0.88 7.17
N LEU A 67 -8.48 -0.51 8.09
CA LEU A 67 -9.89 -0.24 7.84
C LEU A 67 -10.05 1.25 7.63
N TYR A 68 -10.67 1.67 6.55
CA TYR A 68 -10.74 3.09 6.21
C TYR A 68 -12.01 3.43 5.41
N TYR A 69 -12.41 4.69 5.45
CA TYR A 69 -13.54 5.19 4.68
C TYR A 69 -13.09 5.68 3.30
N HIS A 70 -13.92 5.40 2.29
CA HIS A 70 -13.78 6.01 0.97
C HIS A 70 -14.33 7.44 1.01
N GLY A 71 -13.48 8.45 0.96
CA GLY A 71 -13.97 9.82 0.80
C GLY A 71 -14.57 10.43 2.07
N SER A 72 -15.45 11.40 1.86
CA SER A 72 -16.21 12.10 2.90
C SER A 72 -17.41 11.30 3.43
N ILE A 73 -17.70 10.11 2.90
CA ILE A 73 -18.90 9.35 3.24
C ILE A 73 -18.60 8.40 4.40
N ARG A 74 -18.92 8.83 5.62
CA ARG A 74 -18.76 8.04 6.86
C ARG A 74 -19.98 7.17 7.21
N ASN A 75 -21.02 7.20 6.37
CA ASN A 75 -22.28 6.48 6.59
C ASN A 75 -22.30 5.06 6.01
N VAL A 76 -21.18 4.59 5.47
CA VAL A 76 -21.00 3.25 4.88
C VAL A 76 -19.94 2.51 5.68
N PRO A 77 -20.03 1.18 5.90
CA PRO A 77 -19.00 0.45 6.61
C PRO A 77 -17.59 0.69 6.05
N PRO A 78 -16.56 0.79 6.91
CA PRO A 78 -15.18 0.97 6.46
C PRO A 78 -14.72 -0.25 5.66
N THR A 79 -13.88 0.00 4.67
CA THR A 79 -13.38 -1.05 3.77
C THR A 79 -12.00 -1.51 4.20
N PRO A 80 -11.74 -2.83 4.25
CA PRO A 80 -10.40 -3.36 4.49
C PRO A 80 -9.48 -3.06 3.30
N GLY A 81 -8.26 -2.63 3.59
CA GLY A 81 -7.26 -2.40 2.57
C GLY A 81 -5.84 -2.58 3.08
N ILE A 82 -4.92 -2.65 2.12
CA ILE A 82 -3.50 -2.75 2.36
C ILE A 82 -2.78 -1.55 1.71
N ILE A 83 -1.96 -0.86 2.48
CA ILE A 83 -1.15 0.27 2.01
C ILE A 83 0.00 -0.28 1.16
N LYS A 84 -0.05 0.00 -0.14
CA LYS A 84 1.02 -0.34 -1.09
C LYS A 84 2.09 0.74 -1.14
N TYR A 85 1.67 2.00 -1.08
CA TYR A 85 2.59 3.14 -1.08
C TYR A 85 2.10 4.22 -0.13
N ILE A 86 3.06 4.86 0.53
CA ILE A 86 2.87 6.13 1.22
C ILE A 86 3.56 7.18 0.36
N PHE A 87 2.89 8.29 0.11
CA PHE A 87 3.44 9.36 -0.73
C PHE A 87 3.14 10.72 -0.13
N LYS A 88 3.93 11.71 -0.54
CA LYS A 88 3.73 13.11 -0.15
C LYS A 88 3.56 13.93 -1.42
N MET A 89 2.43 14.61 -1.52
CA MET A 89 2.15 15.59 -2.58
C MET A 89 2.09 16.96 -1.91
N GLU A 90 3.03 17.84 -2.27
CA GLU A 90 3.19 19.15 -1.63
C GLU A 90 3.34 19.04 -0.09
N GLN A 91 2.27 19.34 0.65
CA GLN A 91 2.21 19.23 2.11
C GLN A 91 1.22 18.16 2.62
N VAL A 92 0.58 17.43 1.71
CA VAL A 92 -0.41 16.39 2.07
C VAL A 92 0.24 15.01 1.93
N VAL A 93 0.12 14.21 2.99
CA VAL A 93 0.50 12.80 2.96
C VAL A 93 -0.71 11.97 2.53
N GLY A 94 -0.50 11.02 1.65
CA GLY A 94 -1.53 10.12 1.14
C GLY A 94 -1.06 8.68 1.06
N PHE A 95 -2.03 7.79 0.91
CA PHE A 95 -1.81 6.35 0.74
C PHE A 95 -2.34 5.91 -0.62
N ALA A 96 -1.60 5.01 -1.26
CA ALA A 96 -2.11 4.19 -2.35
C ALA A 96 -2.46 2.81 -1.77
N ILE A 97 -3.73 2.44 -1.84
CA ILE A 97 -4.33 1.31 -1.12
C ILE A 97 -4.94 0.33 -2.13
N CYS A 98 -4.72 -0.97 -1.92
CA CYS A 98 -5.52 -2.02 -2.57
C CYS A 98 -6.55 -2.55 -1.57
N HIS A 99 -7.79 -2.76 -1.99
CA HIS A 99 -8.86 -3.26 -1.12
C HIS A 99 -9.00 -4.76 -1.19
N TYR A 100 -9.33 -5.35 -0.05
CA TYR A 100 -9.78 -6.73 -0.01
C TYR A 100 -11.21 -6.82 -0.54
N LEU A 101 -11.49 -7.89 -1.28
CA LEU A 101 -12.82 -8.17 -1.78
C LEU A 101 -13.74 -8.59 -0.63
N PRO A 102 -15.06 -8.31 -0.74
CA PRO A 102 -16.04 -8.87 0.18
C PRO A 102 -15.95 -10.39 0.20
N LEU A 103 -16.08 -10.98 1.39
CA LEU A 103 -16.22 -12.42 1.50
C LEU A 103 -17.69 -12.80 1.23
N HIS A 104 -17.94 -13.49 0.13
CA HIS A 104 -19.26 -14.01 -0.19
C HIS A 104 -19.40 -15.46 0.32
N SER A 105 -20.52 -15.76 0.97
CA SER A 105 -20.94 -17.14 1.27
C SER A 105 -19.99 -17.93 2.19
N HIS A 106 -19.64 -17.36 3.34
CA HIS A 106 -18.99 -18.10 4.44
C HIS A 106 -19.75 -17.91 5.75
N PRO A 107 -20.01 -18.97 6.54
CA PRO A 107 -20.59 -18.83 7.86
C PRO A 107 -19.70 -17.93 8.72
N ASN A 108 -20.24 -16.83 9.24
CA ASN A 108 -19.49 -15.95 10.13
C ASN A 108 -19.15 -16.71 11.43
N PRO A 109 -17.87 -16.97 11.74
CA PRO A 109 -17.48 -17.69 12.95
C PRO A 109 -17.79 -16.89 14.22
N PHE A 110 -17.89 -15.56 14.11
CA PHE A 110 -18.18 -14.66 15.23
C PHE A 110 -19.68 -14.49 15.48
N ARG A 111 -20.56 -15.19 14.75
CA ARG A 111 -22.03 -15.04 14.87
C ARG A 111 -22.57 -15.25 16.29
N HIS A 112 -21.88 -16.04 17.11
CA HIS A 112 -22.29 -16.32 18.49
C HIS A 112 -21.88 -15.21 19.48
N TYR A 113 -21.11 -14.22 19.02
CA TYR A 113 -20.62 -13.10 19.81
C TYR A 113 -21.19 -11.79 19.26
N PRO A 114 -22.48 -11.48 19.49
CA PRO A 114 -23.14 -10.31 18.87
C PRO A 114 -22.52 -8.97 19.29
N TYR A 115 -21.85 -8.93 20.44
CA TYR A 115 -21.16 -7.76 20.96
C TYR A 115 -19.69 -7.65 20.50
N PHE A 116 -19.20 -8.63 19.73
CA PHE A 116 -17.87 -8.61 19.15
C PHE A 116 -17.99 -8.29 17.66
N PRO A 117 -17.75 -7.04 17.23
CA PRO A 117 -18.00 -6.59 15.87
C PRO A 117 -16.91 -7.06 14.88
N ALA A 118 -16.49 -8.32 14.97
CA ALA A 118 -15.51 -8.91 14.06
C ALA A 118 -16.16 -9.41 12.77
N HIS A 119 -15.47 -9.15 11.67
CA HIS A 119 -15.91 -9.45 10.32
C HIS A 119 -14.80 -10.22 9.61
N LEU A 120 -15.19 -11.20 8.80
CA LEU A 120 -14.25 -11.86 7.90
C LEU A 120 -14.19 -11.13 6.57
N TYR A 121 -12.98 -11.07 6.01
CA TYR A 121 -12.71 -10.50 4.70
C TYR A 121 -12.08 -11.55 3.81
N SER A 122 -12.27 -11.42 2.49
CA SER A 122 -11.53 -12.26 1.55
C SER A 122 -10.05 -11.89 1.60
N THR A 123 -9.15 -12.85 1.40
CA THR A 123 -7.73 -12.55 1.18
C THR A 123 -7.45 -12.04 -0.24
N ALA A 124 -8.43 -12.12 -1.13
CA ALA A 124 -8.33 -11.62 -2.49
C ALA A 124 -8.34 -10.09 -2.51
N LEU A 125 -7.38 -9.51 -3.24
CA LEU A 125 -7.25 -8.06 -3.43
C LEU A 125 -7.81 -7.65 -4.79
N ILE A 126 -8.29 -6.42 -4.86
CA ILE A 126 -8.66 -5.78 -6.12
C ILE A 126 -7.40 -5.32 -6.88
N ASN A 127 -7.43 -5.42 -8.21
CA ASN A 127 -6.26 -5.16 -9.07
C ASN A 127 -5.98 -3.66 -9.33
N HIS A 128 -6.69 -2.75 -8.68
CA HIS A 128 -6.47 -1.32 -8.83
C HIS A 128 -6.16 -0.65 -7.49
N LEU A 129 -5.30 0.38 -7.56
CA LEU A 129 -4.97 1.21 -6.42
C LEU A 129 -6.01 2.33 -6.28
N LYS A 130 -6.39 2.63 -5.03
CA LYS A 130 -7.15 3.83 -4.69
C LYS A 130 -6.34 4.71 -3.77
N THR A 131 -6.57 6.01 -3.88
CA THR A 131 -5.98 6.99 -2.97
C THR A 131 -6.81 7.11 -1.71
N GLY A 132 -6.15 7.10 -0.56
CA GLY A 132 -6.73 7.38 0.75
C GLY A 132 -5.85 8.37 1.53
N LYS A 133 -6.41 8.92 2.60
CA LYS A 133 -5.69 9.80 3.52
C LYS A 133 -5.65 9.21 4.93
N PRO A 134 -4.61 9.50 5.73
CA PRO A 134 -4.50 8.99 7.09
C PRO A 134 -5.72 9.32 7.97
N GLU A 135 -6.34 10.50 7.81
CA GLU A 135 -7.52 10.93 8.56
C GLU A 135 -8.80 10.13 8.30
N TRP A 136 -8.80 9.27 7.28
CA TRP A 136 -9.93 8.39 6.95
C TRP A 136 -9.70 6.96 7.40
N VAL A 137 -8.51 6.66 7.93
CA VAL A 137 -8.23 5.37 8.57
C VAL A 137 -8.94 5.35 9.92
N VAL A 138 -9.70 4.28 10.13
CA VAL A 138 -10.42 4.00 11.38
C VAL A 138 -9.51 3.24 12.33
N SER A 139 -8.86 2.20 11.82
CA SER A 139 -7.98 1.35 12.62
C SER A 139 -7.07 0.51 11.72
N HIS A 140 -6.06 -0.11 12.33
CA HIS A 140 -5.47 -1.31 11.76
C HIS A 140 -6.43 -2.49 11.92
N PHE A 141 -6.24 -3.54 11.12
CA PHE A 141 -6.94 -4.82 11.30
C PHE A 141 -6.00 -6.02 11.14
N ALA A 142 -6.48 -7.19 11.55
CA ALA A 142 -5.78 -8.46 11.47
C ALA A 142 -6.72 -9.54 10.90
#